data_AF-A0A1F4Y223-F1
#
_entry.id   AF-A0A1F4Y223-F1
#
_cell.length_a   1.000
_cell.length_b   1.000
_cell.length_c   1.000
_cell.angle_alpha   90.00
_cell.angle_beta   90.00
_cell.angle_gamma   90.00
#
_symmetry.space_group_name_H-M   'P 1'
#
loop_
_entity.id
_entity.type
_entity.pdbx_description
1 polymer ?
#
loop_
_entity_poly.entity_id
_entity_poly.type
_entity_poly.pdbx_seq_one_letter_code
_entity_poly.pdbx_strand_id
1 'polypeptide(L)' 'MGKGRAIKERLSIFRELWYFIRFRKRWWLAPILVFLLLLSLFIVLTESSAVLPFIYTLF' A
#
# COMPACT_ATOMS: atom_id res chain seq x y z
N MET A 1 10.71 -26.17 -24.14
CA MET A 1 10.17 -24.79 -24.16
C MET A 1 8.89 -24.76 -23.33
N GLY A 2 8.79 -24.08 -22.17
CA GLY A 2 7.49 -24.07 -21.48
C GLY A 2 7.30 -23.52 -20.06
N LYS A 3 8.34 -23.10 -19.32
CA LYS A 3 8.14 -22.63 -17.92
C LYS A 3 7.94 -21.11 -17.78
N GLY A 4 8.48 -20.30 -18.69
CA GLY A 4 8.40 -18.84 -18.61
C GLY A 4 7.01 -18.24 -18.91
N ARG A 5 6.13 -18.97 -19.62
CA ARG A 5 4.81 -18.47 -20.03
C ARG A 5 3.82 -18.41 -18.86
N ALA A 6 3.85 -19.40 -17.95
CA ALA A 6 2.96 -19.45 -16.80
C ALA A 6 3.16 -18.29 -15.79
N ILE A 7 4.39 -17.81 -15.64
CA ILE A 7 4.70 -16.66 -14.76
C ILE A 7 4.20 -15.36 -15.41
N LYS A 8 4.33 -15.23 -16.73
CA LYS A 8 3.78 -14.08 -17.48
C LYS A 8 2.26 -13.96 -17.34
N GLU A 9 1.54 -15.09 -17.43
CA GLU A 9 0.09 -15.15 -17.22
C GLU A 9 -0.31 -14.70 -15.80
N ARG A 10 0.39 -15.23 -14.78
CA ARG A 10 0.14 -14.85 -13.36
C ARG A 10 0.43 -13.38 -13.09
N LEU A 11 1.48 -12.82 -13.68
CA LEU A 11 1.82 -11.41 -13.57
C LEU A 11 0.87 -10.50 -14.36
N SER A 12 0.23 -11.01 -15.41
CA SER A 12 -0.79 -10.30 -16.19
C SER A 12 -1.95 -9.86 -15.30
N ILE A 13 -2.42 -10.76 -14.42
CA ILE A 13 -3.54 -10.50 -13.51
C ILE A 13 -3.24 -9.32 -12.60
N PHE A 14 -2.04 -9.27 -11.99
CA PHE A 14 -1.64 -8.14 -11.14
C PHE A 14 -1.56 -6.83 -11.92
N ARG A 15 -1.10 -6.89 -13.17
CA ARG A 15 -1.00 -5.71 -14.05
C ARG A 15 -2.38 -5.19 -14.49
N GLU A 16 -3.31 -6.09 -14.80
CA GLU A 16 -4.71 -5.75 -15.10
C GLU A 16 -5.42 -5.16 -13.86
N LEU A 17 -5.21 -5.76 -12.69
CA LEU A 17 -5.75 -5.26 -11.43
C LEU A 17 -5.25 -3.83 -11.14
N TRP A 18 -3.95 -3.60 -11.34
CA TRP A 18 -3.32 -2.28 -11.20
C TRP A 18 -3.89 -1.26 -12.20
N TYR A 19 -4.14 -1.68 -13.44
CA TYR A 19 -4.75 -0.84 -14.46
C TYR A 19 -6.19 -0.43 -14.10
N PHE A 20 -7.02 -1.39 -13.67
CA PHE A 20 -8.37 -1.13 -13.15
C PHE A 20 -8.38 -0.16 -11.96
N ILE A 21 -7.46 -0.38 -11.02
CA ILE A 21 -7.22 0.46 -9.86
C ILE A 21 -6.88 1.90 -10.26
N ARG A 22 -6.05 2.08 -11.29
CA ARG A 22 -5.59 3.38 -11.77
C ARG A 22 -6.66 4.12 -12.59
N PHE A 23 -7.54 3.38 -13.28
CA PHE A 23 -8.59 3.93 -14.15
C PHE A 23 -9.70 4.65 -13.38
N ARG A 24 -9.99 4.24 -12.13
CA ARG A 24 -11.06 4.80 -11.27
C ARG A 24 -10.74 6.14 -10.58
N LYS A 25 -10.03 7.06 -11.26
CA LYS A 25 -9.65 8.42 -10.80
C LYS A 25 -9.34 8.51 -9.29
N ARG A 26 -8.22 7.89 -8.86
CA ARG A 26 -7.69 7.94 -7.48
C ARG A 26 -7.17 9.32 -7.02
N TRP A 27 -7.58 10.42 -7.64
CA TRP A 27 -7.19 11.76 -7.21
C TRP A 27 -7.61 12.05 -5.76
N TRP A 28 -8.64 11.36 -5.27
CA TRP A 28 -9.11 11.42 -3.87
C TRP A 28 -8.28 10.56 -2.90
N LEU A 29 -7.57 9.54 -3.38
CA LEU A 29 -6.72 8.69 -2.52
C LEU A 29 -5.35 9.33 -2.26
N ALA A 30 -4.87 10.16 -3.19
CA ALA A 30 -3.62 10.90 -3.00
C ALA A 30 -3.61 11.72 -1.70
N PRO A 31 -4.60 12.59 -1.39
CA PRO A 31 -4.60 13.33 -0.13
C PRO A 31 -4.70 12.43 1.10
N ILE A 32 -5.50 11.35 1.06
CA ILE A 32 -5.61 10.39 2.17
C ILE A 32 -4.26 9.72 2.46
N LEU A 33 -3.54 9.30 1.43
CA LEU A 33 -2.21 8.69 1.56
C LEU A 33 -1.17 9.67 2.09
N VAL A 34 -1.21 10.93 1.64
CA VAL A 34 -0.32 11.98 2.13
C VAL A 34 -0.57 12.25 3.62
N PHE A 35 -1.83 12.35 4.03
CA PHE A 35 -2.17 12.51 5.46
C PHE A 35 -1.75 11.30 6.29
N LEU A 36 -1.95 10.07 5.81
CA LEU A 36 -1.50 8.86 6.52
C LEU A 36 0.02 8.84 6.70
N LEU A 37 0.79 9.24 5.68
CA LEU A 37 2.25 9.33 5.77
C LEU A 37 2.68 10.42 6.74
N LEU A 38 2.06 11.61 6.67
CA LEU A 38 2.32 12.70 7.61
C LEU A 38 2.01 12.30 9.04
N LEU A 39 0.87 11.64 9.28
CA LEU A 39 0.46 11.19 10.61
C LEU A 39 1.41 10.12 11.15
N SER A 40 1.80 9.15 10.30
CA SER A 40 2.79 8.14 10.67
C SER A 40 4.14 8.77 11.00
N LEU A 41 4.60 9.73 10.19
CA LEU A 41 5.84 10.45 10.44
C LEU A 41 5.75 11.25 11.74
N PHE A 42 4.63 11.94 11.96
CA PHE A 42 4.38 12.70 13.18
C PHE A 42 4.44 11.83 14.42
N ILE A 43 3.77 10.67 14.41
CA ILE A 43 3.80 9.67 15.49
C ILE A 43 5.23 9.20 15.79
N VAL A 44 6.01 8.90 14.74
CA VAL A 44 7.42 8.47 14.90
C VAL A 44 8.28 9.59 15.52
N LEU A 45 7.99 10.85 15.22
CA LEU A 45 8.73 11.99 15.75
C LEU A 45 8.32 12.34 17.20
N THR A 46 7.07 12.07 17.60
CA THR A 46 6.55 12.43 18.94
C THR A 46 6.68 11.31 19.96
N GLU A 47 6.61 10.05 19.54
CA GLU A 47 6.68 8.89 20.43
C GLU A 47 8.11 8.33 20.50
N SER A 48 8.58 7.96 21.70
CA SER A 48 9.89 7.32 21.86
C SER A 48 9.97 5.93 21.20
N SER A 49 8.82 5.29 20.96
CA SER A 49 8.72 4.06 20.19
C SER A 49 7.48 4.09 19.31
N ALA A 50 7.70 4.31 18.02
CA ALA A 50 6.67 4.27 16.98
C ALA A 50 5.91 2.93 16.90
N VAL A 51 6.40 1.89 17.58
CA VAL A 51 5.83 0.53 17.57
C VAL A 51 4.77 0.35 18.65
N LEU A 52 4.82 1.12 19.75
CA LEU A 52 3.92 0.99 20.90
C LEU A 52 2.42 1.03 20.53
N PRO A 53 1.92 1.99 19.72
CA PRO A 53 0.49 2.08 19.40
C PRO A 53 -0.03 0.86 18.65
N PHE A 54 0.81 0.19 17.86
CA PHE A 54 0.42 -0.98 17.08
C PHE A 54 0.39 -2.25 17.91
N ILE A 55 1.26 -2.35 18.92
CA ILE A 55 1.25 -3.47 19.87
C ILE A 55 -0.05 -3.42 20.69
N TYR A 56 -0.47 -2.24 21.19
CA TYR A 56 -1.70 -2.12 21.96
C TYR A 56 -2.98 -2.36 21.16
N THR A 57 -2.98 -2.21 19.84
CA THR A 57 -4.16 -2.54 19.01
C THR A 57 -4.38 -4.03 18.76
N LEU A 58 -3.38 -4.89 19.04
CA LEU A 58 -3.47 -6.34 18.82
C LEU A 58 -4.03 -7.11 20.03
N PHE A 59 -4.31 -6.42 21.14
CA PHE A 59 -4.87 -6.95 22.39
C PHE A 59 -6.18 -6.24 22.71
#